data_AF-A0A440UZB2-F1
#
_entry.id   AF-A0A440UZB2-F1
#
_cell.length_a   1.000
_cell.length_b   1.000
_cell.length_c   1.000
_cell.angle_alpha   90.00
_cell.angle_beta   90.00
_cell.angle_gamma   90.00
#
_symmetry.space_group_name_H-M   'P 1'
#
loop_
_entity.id
_entity.type
_entity.pdbx_description
1 polymer ?
#
loop_
_entity_poly.entity_id
_entity_poly.type
_entity_poly.pdbx_seq_one_letter_code
_entity_poly.pdbx_strand_id
1 'polypeptide(L)'
;QRPSVDVITGTIKANFPTRISFQVTSKIDSRTILGEQGAEQLLGQGDMLHMAGGGRIVRVHGPFVSDLEVEHVVAHLKAQGRPEYLDTVTAGEEEEEDPADTGPVFDKGSIDAEDGDALYEEAVKVVKRDKKCSTSYIQRRLGIGYNRAASLVERMEKEGLVGAPNHVGKREILAGRRDHAPERDETD
;
A
#
# COMPACT_ATOMS: atom_id res chain seq x y z
N GLN A 1 -0.09 5.07 -18.57
CA GLN A 1 0.60 4.78 -19.85
C GLN A 1 1.37 3.45 -19.85
N ARG A 2 0.98 2.44 -19.06
CA ARG A 2 1.62 1.10 -19.07
C ARG A 2 0.55 0.02 -19.20
N PRO A 3 0.14 -0.35 -20.41
CA PRO A 3 -0.91 -1.32 -20.65
C PRO A 3 -0.39 -2.77 -20.56
N SER A 4 0.08 -3.17 -19.38
CA SER A 4 0.49 -4.57 -19.13
C SER A 4 -0.66 -5.38 -18.53
N VAL A 5 -0.56 -6.71 -18.62
CA VAL A 5 -1.55 -7.65 -18.06
C VAL A 5 -1.65 -7.51 -16.55
N ASP A 6 -0.55 -7.16 -15.87
CA ASP A 6 -0.51 -6.94 -14.42
C ASP A 6 -1.30 -5.70 -14.00
N VAL A 7 -1.45 -4.72 -14.89
CA VAL A 7 -2.23 -3.49 -14.64
C VAL A 7 -3.67 -3.66 -15.12
N ILE A 8 -3.86 -4.16 -16.33
CA ILE A 8 -5.18 -4.39 -16.94
C ILE A 8 -5.54 -5.87 -16.77
N THR A 9 -5.80 -6.23 -15.52
CA THR A 9 -6.07 -7.62 -15.12
C THR A 9 -7.39 -8.13 -15.69
N GLY A 10 -7.62 -9.45 -15.57
CA GLY A 10 -8.88 -10.08 -15.97
C GLY A 10 -10.11 -9.47 -15.29
N THR A 11 -10.01 -9.21 -13.97
CA THR A 11 -11.10 -8.63 -13.18
C THR A 11 -11.45 -7.22 -13.64
N ILE A 12 -10.44 -6.38 -13.94
CA ILE A 12 -10.67 -5.05 -14.49
C ILE A 12 -11.36 -5.15 -15.86
N LYS A 13 -10.88 -6.03 -16.75
CA LYS A 13 -11.49 -6.21 -18.06
C LYS A 13 -12.94 -6.71 -17.96
N ALA A 14 -13.25 -7.60 -17.03
CA ALA A 14 -14.59 -8.15 -16.86
C ALA A 14 -15.60 -7.08 -16.41
N ASN A 15 -15.18 -6.14 -15.55
CA ASN A 15 -16.08 -5.14 -14.97
C ASN A 15 -16.13 -3.81 -15.76
N PHE A 16 -15.13 -3.52 -16.59
CA PHE A 16 -15.08 -2.31 -17.41
C PHE A 16 -15.08 -2.67 -18.91
N PRO A 17 -16.28 -2.83 -19.51
CA PRO A 17 -16.42 -3.33 -20.88
C PRO A 17 -16.23 -2.26 -21.95
N THR A 18 -16.35 -0.98 -21.60
CA THR A 18 -16.08 0.15 -22.50
C THR A 18 -14.64 0.59 -22.35
N ARG A 19 -13.90 0.67 -23.46
CA ARG A 19 -12.46 0.91 -23.47
C ARG A 19 -12.06 1.86 -24.59
N ILE A 20 -11.04 2.66 -24.32
CA ILE A 20 -10.40 3.55 -25.28
C ILE A 20 -8.91 3.21 -25.28
N SER A 21 -8.32 3.08 -26.46
CA SER A 21 -6.86 3.04 -26.62
C SER A 21 -6.41 4.14 -27.57
N PHE A 22 -5.50 4.98 -27.11
CA PHE A 22 -4.66 5.78 -27.98
C PHE A 22 -3.53 4.93 -28.57
N GLN A 23 -2.65 5.55 -29.35
CA GLN A 23 -1.48 4.89 -29.91
C GLN A 23 -0.67 4.18 -28.83
N VAL A 24 -0.38 2.91 -29.09
CA VAL A 24 0.52 2.08 -28.27
C VAL A 24 1.68 1.57 -29.11
N THR A 25 2.73 1.09 -28.45
CA THR A 25 3.95 0.63 -29.12
C THR A 25 3.84 -0.75 -29.73
N SER A 26 2.98 -1.63 -29.20
CA SER A 26 2.96 -3.04 -29.61
C SER A 26 1.55 -3.61 -29.77
N LYS A 27 1.45 -4.67 -30.58
CA LYS A 27 0.22 -5.48 -30.73
C LYS A 27 -0.21 -6.12 -29.41
N ILE A 28 0.75 -6.43 -28.53
CA ILE A 28 0.49 -7.03 -27.22
C ILE A 28 -0.23 -6.02 -26.33
N ASP A 29 0.22 -4.78 -26.32
CA ASP A 29 -0.40 -3.68 -25.58
C ASP A 29 -1.82 -3.41 -26.10
N SER A 30 -2.01 -3.38 -27.43
CA SER A 30 -3.34 -3.22 -28.04
C SER A 30 -4.31 -4.30 -27.57
N ARG A 31 -3.88 -5.58 -27.61
CA ARG A 31 -4.71 -6.70 -27.12
C ARG A 31 -4.97 -6.63 -25.62
N THR A 32 -4.02 -6.12 -24.85
CA THR A 32 -4.18 -5.99 -23.40
C THR A 32 -5.28 -5.00 -23.05
N ILE A 33 -5.37 -3.88 -23.79
CA ILE A 33 -6.42 -2.87 -23.58
C ILE A 33 -7.74 -3.32 -24.24
N LEU A 34 -7.74 -3.61 -25.54
CA LEU A 34 -8.96 -3.77 -26.34
C LEU A 34 -9.38 -5.23 -26.54
N GLY A 35 -8.51 -6.21 -26.24
CA GLY A 35 -8.70 -7.61 -26.65
C GLY A 35 -8.27 -7.91 -28.08
N GLU A 36 -8.15 -6.88 -28.93
CA GLU A 36 -7.77 -6.98 -30.34
C GLU A 36 -6.56 -6.09 -30.68
N GLN A 37 -5.90 -6.39 -31.79
CA GLN A 37 -4.81 -5.56 -32.34
C GLN A 37 -5.38 -4.37 -33.14
N GLY A 38 -4.59 -3.31 -33.30
CA GLY A 38 -4.93 -2.14 -34.13
C GLY A 38 -4.50 -0.81 -33.52
N ALA A 39 -4.42 -0.72 -32.19
CA ALA A 39 -4.01 0.52 -31.53
C ALA A 39 -2.54 0.87 -31.81
N GLU A 40 -1.70 -0.12 -32.16
CA GLU A 40 -0.31 0.11 -32.56
C GLU A 40 -0.16 0.81 -33.92
N GLN A 41 -1.25 0.93 -34.68
CA GLN A 41 -1.28 1.54 -36.02
C GLN A 41 -1.89 2.94 -36.00
N LEU A 42 -2.28 3.44 -34.82
CA LEU A 42 -2.78 4.80 -34.67
C LEU A 42 -1.66 5.82 -34.90
N LEU A 43 -2.06 7.03 -35.27
CA LEU A 43 -1.14 8.09 -35.70
C LEU A 43 -0.63 8.97 -34.55
N GLY A 44 -1.11 8.74 -33.32
CA GLY A 44 -0.85 9.62 -32.18
C GLY A 44 -1.74 10.87 -32.21
N GLN A 45 -1.36 11.91 -31.45
CA GLN A 45 -2.02 13.23 -31.45
C GLN A 45 -3.56 13.20 -31.34
N GLY A 46 -4.10 12.33 -30.48
CA GLY A 46 -5.55 12.20 -30.25
C GLY A 46 -6.25 11.13 -31.09
N ASP A 47 -5.57 10.48 -32.04
CA ASP A 47 -6.12 9.32 -32.76
C ASP A 47 -6.30 8.13 -31.81
N MET A 48 -7.51 7.55 -31.79
CA MET A 48 -7.89 6.53 -30.82
C MET A 48 -8.84 5.47 -31.40
N LEU A 49 -8.84 4.30 -30.76
CA LEU A 49 -9.83 3.25 -30.94
C LEU A 49 -10.77 3.23 -29.73
N HIS A 50 -12.06 3.26 -29.99
CA HIS A 50 -13.11 3.19 -28.98
C HIS A 50 -13.91 1.90 -29.13
N MET A 51 -14.08 1.17 -28.03
CA MET A 51 -14.89 -0.04 -27.93
C MET A 51 -15.97 0.19 -26.88
N ALA A 52 -17.24 0.19 -27.30
CA ALA A 52 -18.37 0.28 -26.40
C ALA A 52 -18.86 -1.12 -26.01
N GLY A 53 -18.90 -1.44 -24.72
CA GLY A 53 -19.54 -2.65 -24.21
C GLY A 53 -18.97 -3.98 -24.77
N GLY A 54 -17.67 -4.05 -25.10
CA GLY A 54 -17.09 -5.23 -25.77
C GLY A 54 -17.56 -5.46 -27.22
N GLY A 55 -18.26 -4.49 -27.80
CA GLY A 55 -18.74 -4.52 -29.18
C GLY A 55 -17.67 -4.13 -30.21
N ARG A 56 -18.12 -3.73 -31.39
CA ARG A 56 -17.24 -3.35 -32.51
C ARG A 56 -16.37 -2.15 -32.16
N ILE A 57 -15.08 -2.24 -32.49
CA ILE A 57 -14.14 -1.13 -32.37
C ILE A 57 -14.41 -0.09 -33.48
N VAL A 58 -14.44 1.18 -33.08
CA VAL A 58 -14.55 2.34 -33.97
C VAL A 58 -13.32 3.22 -33.80
N ARG A 59 -12.73 3.66 -34.91
CA ARG A 59 -11.63 4.64 -34.91
C ARG A 59 -12.20 6.05 -34.81
N VAL A 60 -11.64 6.86 -33.93
CA VAL A 60 -12.09 8.22 -33.63
C VAL A 60 -10.88 9.14 -33.53
N HIS A 61 -11.04 10.39 -33.95
CA HIS A 61 -10.05 11.44 -33.72
C HIS A 61 -10.50 12.29 -32.53
N GLY A 62 -9.74 12.23 -31.44
CA GLY A 62 -10.04 12.97 -30.22
C GLY A 62 -9.88 14.49 -30.45
N PRO A 63 -10.80 15.31 -29.92
CA PRO A 63 -10.64 16.75 -29.97
C PRO A 63 -9.42 17.18 -29.15
N PHE A 64 -8.70 18.16 -29.65
CA PHE A 64 -7.62 18.80 -28.90
C PHE A 64 -8.20 19.87 -27.98
N VAL A 65 -7.75 19.88 -26.73
CA VAL A 65 -7.99 20.95 -25.77
C VAL A 65 -6.63 21.37 -25.21
N SER A 66 -6.35 22.67 -25.26
CA SER A 66 -5.12 23.24 -24.72
C SER A 66 -5.20 23.45 -23.22
N ASP A 67 -4.03 23.50 -22.56
CA ASP A 67 -3.97 23.78 -21.13
C ASP A 67 -4.61 25.13 -20.77
N LEU A 68 -4.48 26.14 -21.64
CA LEU A 68 -5.11 27.45 -21.47
C LEU A 68 -6.65 27.36 -21.47
N GLU A 69 -7.25 26.55 -22.33
CA GLU A 69 -8.69 26.33 -22.34
C GLU A 69 -9.15 25.64 -21.05
N VAL A 70 -8.39 24.67 -20.55
CA VAL A 70 -8.66 24.01 -19.27
C VAL A 70 -8.59 25.02 -18.12
N GLU A 71 -7.54 25.85 -18.06
CA GLU A 71 -7.37 26.87 -17.04
C GLU A 71 -8.52 27.89 -17.04
N HIS A 72 -8.97 28.33 -18.21
CA HIS A 72 -10.10 29.24 -18.34
C HIS A 72 -11.40 28.63 -17.79
N VAL A 73 -11.69 27.37 -18.11
CA VAL A 73 -12.88 26.67 -17.60
C VAL A 73 -12.77 26.49 -16.08
N VAL A 74 -11.60 26.09 -15.57
CA VAL A 74 -11.37 25.94 -14.12
C VAL A 74 -11.54 27.26 -13.39
N ALA A 75 -11.02 28.37 -13.91
CA ALA A 75 -11.17 29.69 -13.32
C ALA A 75 -12.64 30.13 -13.28
N HIS A 76 -13.38 29.89 -14.37
CA HIS A 76 -14.81 30.17 -14.45
C HIS A 76 -15.60 29.39 -13.39
N LEU A 77 -15.32 28.09 -13.22
CA LEU A 77 -15.98 27.25 -12.21
C LEU A 77 -15.64 27.70 -10.77
N LYS A 78 -14.38 28.03 -10.49
CA LYS A 78 -13.95 28.53 -9.17
C LYS A 78 -14.59 29.87 -8.79
N ALA A 79 -14.94 30.69 -9.77
CA ALA A 79 -15.64 31.95 -9.51
C ALA A 79 -17.11 31.75 -9.07
N GLN A 80 -17.71 30.60 -9.40
CA GLN A 80 -19.11 30.30 -9.07
C GLN A 80 -19.27 29.73 -7.66
N GLY A 81 -18.25 29.07 -7.10
CA GLY A 81 -18.37 28.46 -5.78
C GLY A 81 -17.07 27.83 -5.26
N ARG A 82 -17.08 27.51 -3.97
CA ARG A 82 -16.01 26.74 -3.32
C ARG A 82 -16.40 25.26 -3.29
N PRO A 83 -15.44 24.34 -3.48
CA PRO A 83 -15.70 22.91 -3.37
C PRO A 83 -16.05 22.55 -1.92
N GLU A 84 -17.04 21.67 -1.77
CA GLU A 84 -17.37 21.00 -0.50
C GLU A 84 -16.74 19.60 -0.55
N TYR A 85 -15.60 19.44 0.12
CA TYR A 85 -14.90 18.15 0.16
C TYR A 85 -15.47 17.27 1.26
N LEU A 86 -15.65 16.00 0.95
CA LEU A 86 -16.03 14.97 1.92
C LEU A 86 -14.76 14.29 2.43
N ASP A 87 -14.39 14.57 3.67
CA ASP A 87 -13.17 14.03 4.29
C ASP A 87 -13.17 12.49 4.32
N THR A 88 -14.36 11.87 4.35
CA THR A 88 -14.54 10.41 4.32
C THR A 88 -14.05 9.72 3.06
N VAL A 89 -13.88 10.44 1.95
CA VAL A 89 -13.37 9.87 0.69
C VAL A 89 -11.87 9.59 0.79
N THR A 90 -11.14 10.38 1.58
CA THR A 90 -9.69 10.26 1.78
C THR A 90 -9.31 9.74 3.15
N ALA A 91 -10.25 9.73 4.11
CA ALA A 91 -10.15 8.87 5.25
C ALA A 91 -9.97 7.47 4.68
N GLY A 92 -8.80 6.87 4.89
CA GLY A 92 -8.67 5.44 4.68
C GLY A 92 -9.80 4.77 5.46
N GLU A 93 -10.21 3.58 5.04
CA GLU A 93 -10.87 2.66 5.97
C GLU A 93 -10.01 2.70 7.24
N GLU A 94 -10.47 3.44 8.26
CA GLU A 94 -9.93 3.32 9.61
C GLU A 94 -9.97 1.83 9.80
N GLU A 95 -8.77 1.25 9.99
CA GLU A 95 -8.55 -0.16 10.26
C GLU A 95 -9.82 -0.70 10.89
N GLU A 96 -10.66 -1.39 10.10
CA GLU A 96 -11.69 -2.22 10.70
C GLU A 96 -10.84 -3.18 11.51
N GLU A 97 -10.69 -2.85 12.79
CA GLU A 97 -10.24 -3.76 13.83
C GLU A 97 -11.14 -4.94 13.62
N ASP A 98 -10.61 -5.92 12.88
CA ASP A 98 -11.25 -7.18 12.55
C ASP A 98 -11.84 -7.65 13.89
N PRO A 99 -13.17 -7.60 14.07
CA PRO A 99 -13.76 -7.86 15.36
C PRO A 99 -13.39 -9.30 15.64
N ALA A 100 -12.48 -9.46 16.60
CA ALA A 100 -11.86 -10.70 17.04
C ALA A 100 -12.60 -11.92 16.48
N ASP A 101 -12.00 -12.59 15.50
CA ASP A 101 -12.53 -13.82 14.90
C ASP A 101 -12.82 -14.83 16.00
N THR A 102 -14.04 -14.76 16.53
CA THR A 102 -14.67 -15.78 17.36
C THR A 102 -15.19 -16.86 16.41
N GLY A 103 -14.25 -17.58 15.79
CA GLY A 103 -14.44 -18.87 15.14
C GLY A 103 -14.13 -20.03 16.10
N PRO A 104 -14.71 -21.22 15.91
CA PRO A 104 -15.31 -22.02 16.97
C PRO A 104 -14.33 -22.76 17.87
N VAL A 105 -14.72 -22.84 19.15
CA VAL A 105 -14.14 -23.64 20.23
C VAL A 105 -13.99 -25.10 19.81
N PHE A 106 -12.82 -25.49 19.29
CA PHE A 106 -12.39 -26.87 19.21
C PHE A 106 -10.90 -26.99 19.57
N ASP A 107 -10.69 -27.24 20.86
CA ASP A 107 -9.71 -28.18 21.43
C ASP A 107 -8.38 -28.37 20.66
N LYS A 108 -7.37 -27.56 21.00
CA LYS A 108 -5.96 -27.98 20.97
C LYS A 108 -5.10 -27.06 21.83
N GLY A 109 -4.40 -27.67 22.79
CA GLY A 109 -3.80 -27.01 23.94
C GLY A 109 -2.55 -26.18 23.68
N SER A 110 -2.40 -25.15 24.52
CA SER A 110 -1.21 -24.90 25.36
C SER A 110 0.19 -24.97 24.72
N ILE A 111 0.39 -24.44 23.49
CA ILE A 111 1.73 -24.30 22.88
C ILE A 111 2.01 -22.89 22.28
N ASP A 112 1.00 -22.06 21.99
CA ASP A 112 1.24 -20.78 21.26
C ASP A 112 1.80 -19.61 22.09
N ALA A 113 1.79 -19.68 23.43
CA ALA A 113 2.30 -18.59 24.26
C ALA A 113 3.85 -18.57 24.34
N GLU A 114 4.51 -19.72 24.24
CA GLU A 114 5.98 -19.82 24.33
C GLU A 114 6.67 -19.32 23.04
N ASP A 115 6.04 -19.51 21.88
CA ASP A 115 6.61 -19.11 20.58
C ASP A 115 6.63 -17.57 20.41
N GLY A 116 5.64 -16.87 20.97
CA GLY A 116 5.56 -15.41 20.91
C GLY A 116 6.66 -14.70 21.72
N ASP A 117 7.00 -15.23 22.89
CA ASP A 117 8.05 -14.67 23.74
C ASP A 117 9.45 -15.00 23.21
N ALA A 118 9.67 -16.19 22.66
CA ALA A 118 10.94 -16.54 22.00
C ALA A 118 11.22 -15.63 20.78
N LEU A 119 10.20 -15.38 19.95
CA LEU A 119 10.30 -14.47 18.80
C LEU A 119 10.55 -13.02 19.24
N TYR A 120 9.98 -12.59 20.36
CA TYR A 120 10.22 -11.27 20.92
C TYR A 120 11.67 -11.10 21.37
N GLU A 121 12.23 -12.06 22.10
CA GLU A 121 13.64 -12.01 22.50
C GLU A 121 14.60 -11.95 21.30
N GLU A 122 14.30 -12.71 20.25
CA GLU A 122 15.07 -12.70 19.01
C GLU A 122 15.00 -11.33 18.32
N ALA A 123 13.81 -10.74 18.24
CA ALA A 123 13.60 -9.41 17.70
C ALA A 123 14.39 -8.35 18.47
N VAL A 124 14.39 -8.40 19.81
CA VAL A 124 15.16 -7.48 20.65
C VAL A 124 16.67 -7.62 20.40
N LYS A 125 17.18 -8.85 20.27
CA LYS A 125 18.59 -9.12 19.95
C LYS A 125 18.98 -8.51 18.59
N VAL A 126 18.12 -8.66 17.58
CA VAL A 126 18.30 -8.07 16.25
C VAL A 126 18.35 -6.55 16.32
N VAL A 127 17.40 -5.92 17.01
CA VAL A 127 17.32 -4.45 17.13
C VAL A 127 18.56 -3.89 17.85
N LYS A 128 18.98 -4.53 18.95
CA LYS A 128 20.18 -4.12 19.71
C LYS A 128 21.47 -4.28 18.90
N ARG A 129 21.59 -5.36 18.13
CA ARG A 129 22.77 -5.63 17.29
C ARG A 129 22.88 -4.66 16.12
N ASP A 130 21.79 -4.48 15.38
CA ASP A 130 21.83 -3.79 14.09
C ASP A 130 21.50 -2.30 14.20
N LYS A 131 21.10 -1.84 15.39
CA LYS A 131 20.67 -0.46 15.70
C LYS A 131 19.63 0.08 14.71
N LYS A 132 18.76 -0.81 14.21
CA LYS A 132 17.70 -0.50 13.25
C LYS A 132 16.39 -1.12 13.73
N CYS A 133 15.36 -0.30 13.90
CA CYS A 133 14.02 -0.76 14.20
C CYS A 133 13.00 -0.15 13.25
N SER A 134 12.34 -1.02 12.47
CA SER A 134 11.15 -0.72 11.66
C SER A 134 10.43 -2.05 11.40
N THR A 135 9.12 -2.00 11.22
CA THR A 135 8.26 -3.17 10.96
C THR A 135 8.80 -4.03 9.82
N SER A 136 9.09 -3.42 8.67
CA SER A 136 9.64 -4.12 7.50
C SER A 136 11.05 -4.68 7.72
N TYR A 137 11.83 -4.12 8.65
CA TYR A 137 13.16 -4.64 8.99
C TYR A 137 13.05 -5.93 9.80
N ILE A 138 12.20 -5.93 10.84
CA ILE A 138 11.94 -7.09 11.69
C ILE A 138 11.30 -8.22 10.87
N GLN A 139 10.34 -7.88 10.02
CA GLN A 139 9.69 -8.80 9.08
C GLN A 139 10.73 -9.59 8.25
N ARG A 140 11.66 -8.89 7.58
CA ARG A 140 12.69 -9.53 6.74
C ARG A 140 13.73 -10.30 7.55
N ARG A 141 14.04 -9.86 8.77
CA ARG A 141 15.11 -10.47 9.56
C ARG A 141 14.67 -11.75 10.26
N LEU A 142 13.42 -11.82 10.68
CA LEU A 142 12.83 -12.97 11.38
C LEU A 142 11.95 -13.85 10.46
N GLY A 143 11.70 -13.43 9.22
CA GLY A 143 10.89 -14.20 8.28
C GLY A 143 9.41 -14.31 8.66
N ILE A 144 8.92 -13.38 9.49
CA ILE A 144 7.55 -13.36 9.99
C ILE A 144 6.62 -12.49 9.14
N GLY A 145 5.30 -12.68 9.27
CA GLY A 145 4.30 -11.82 8.62
C GLY A 145 4.33 -10.37 9.15
N TYR A 146 3.77 -9.44 8.36
CA TYR A 146 3.77 -8.00 8.68
C TYR A 146 3.10 -7.70 10.04
N ASN A 147 1.91 -8.27 10.30
CA ASN A 147 1.17 -8.05 11.55
C ASN A 147 1.96 -8.55 12.77
N ARG A 148 2.59 -9.73 12.67
CA ARG A 148 3.48 -10.23 13.75
C ARG A 148 4.67 -9.30 13.97
N ALA A 149 5.30 -8.80 12.91
CA ALA A 149 6.39 -7.82 13.04
C ALA A 149 5.93 -6.50 13.66
N ALA A 150 4.71 -6.05 13.34
CA ALA A 150 4.10 -4.85 13.91
C ALA A 150 3.87 -5.01 15.41
N SER A 151 3.21 -6.10 15.83
CA SER A 151 2.95 -6.40 17.23
C SER A 151 4.24 -6.50 18.06
N LEU A 152 5.31 -7.09 17.51
CA LEU A 152 6.61 -7.14 18.20
C LEU A 152 7.23 -5.74 18.38
N VAL A 153 7.13 -4.88 17.37
CA VAL A 153 7.66 -3.50 17.42
C VAL A 153 6.84 -2.63 18.38
N GLU A 154 5.51 -2.77 18.40
CA GLU A 154 4.63 -2.10 19.38
C GLU A 154 4.90 -2.56 20.80
N ARG A 155 5.16 -3.85 21.02
CA ARG A 155 5.58 -4.36 22.32
C ARG A 155 6.91 -3.74 22.77
N MET A 156 7.89 -3.62 21.87
CA MET A 156 9.15 -2.93 22.18
C MET A 156 8.95 -1.45 22.51
N GLU A 157 7.96 -0.79 21.91
CA GLU A 157 7.60 0.60 22.23
C GLU A 157 6.97 0.70 23.62
N LYS A 158 6.01 -0.16 23.93
CA LYS A 158 5.37 -0.25 25.26
C LYS A 158 6.39 -0.54 26.37
N GLU A 159 7.41 -1.36 26.07
CA GLU A 159 8.50 -1.67 27.00
C GLU A 159 9.62 -0.61 27.03
N GLY A 160 9.50 0.46 26.23
CA GLY A 160 10.46 1.57 26.23
C GLY A 160 11.81 1.24 25.60
N LEU A 161 11.91 0.20 24.77
CA LEU A 161 13.11 -0.16 24.01
C LEU A 161 13.24 0.64 22.71
N VAL A 162 12.11 1.09 22.15
CA VAL A 162 12.06 1.89 20.92
C VAL A 162 11.09 3.07 21.08
N GLY A 163 11.40 4.19 20.44
CA GLY A 163 10.57 5.38 20.46
C GLY A 163 9.50 5.39 19.38
N ALA A 164 8.80 6.53 19.30
CA ALA A 164 7.78 6.79 18.31
C ALA A 164 8.31 6.65 16.86
N PRO A 165 7.46 6.26 15.91
CA PRO A 165 7.84 6.19 14.51
C PRO A 165 8.12 7.59 13.94
N ASN A 166 9.16 7.71 13.13
CA ASN A 166 9.36 8.89 12.29
C ASN A 166 8.54 8.80 10.99
N HIS A 167 8.60 9.85 10.15
CA HIS A 167 7.91 9.94 8.85
C HIS A 167 8.15 8.73 7.90
N VAL A 168 9.21 7.94 8.12
CA VAL A 168 9.58 6.79 7.28
C VAL A 168 9.37 5.45 8.02
N GLY A 169 8.66 5.46 9.15
CA GLY A 169 8.40 4.26 9.96
C GLY A 169 9.62 3.68 10.67
N LYS A 170 10.74 4.41 10.72
CA LYS A 170 11.90 4.04 11.55
C LYS A 170 11.70 4.56 12.97
N ARG A 171 12.07 3.76 13.94
CA ARG A 171 11.98 4.09 15.36
C ARG A 171 13.37 4.28 15.95
N GLU A 172 13.52 5.29 16.78
CA GLU A 172 14.74 5.51 17.56
C GLU A 172 14.86 4.42 18.63
N ILE A 173 16.07 3.91 18.89
CA ILE A 173 16.27 2.86 19.89
C ILE A 173 16.62 3.55 21.22
N LEU A 174 15.67 3.47 22.14
CA LEU A 174 15.80 4.01 23.49
C LEU A 174 16.44 2.92 24.33
N ALA A 175 17.76 2.96 24.48
CA ALA A 175 18.46 1.99 25.33
C ALA A 175 18.05 2.19 26.79
N GLY A 176 16.99 1.50 27.23
CA GLY A 176 16.59 1.41 28.63
C GLY A 176 17.70 0.73 29.44
N ARG A 177 18.37 1.52 30.27
CA ARG A 177 19.35 1.16 31.29
C ARG A 177 18.85 -0.03 32.14
N ARG A 178 19.33 -1.25 31.84
CA ARG A 178 19.39 -2.38 32.79
C ARG A 178 20.85 -2.77 33.01
N ASP A 179 21.67 -1.80 33.39
CA ASP A 179 22.96 -2.02 34.04
C ASP A 179 22.94 -1.20 35.34
N HIS A 180 22.22 -1.68 36.34
CA HIS A 180 22.55 -1.41 37.72
C HIS A 180 22.20 -2.67 38.52
N ALA A 181 23.18 -3.56 38.63
CA ALA A 181 23.22 -4.48 39.76
C ALA A 181 23.23 -3.62 41.03
N PRO A 182 22.43 -3.93 42.07
CA PRO A 182 22.62 -3.29 43.36
C PRO A 182 24.00 -3.71 43.87
N GLU A 183 24.92 -2.75 43.97
CA GLU A 183 26.12 -2.92 44.79
C GLU A 183 25.65 -3.26 46.20
N ARG A 184 26.07 -4.43 46.66
CA ARG A 184 26.02 -4.81 48.07
C ARG A 184 27.03 -3.93 48.78
N ASP A 185 26.55 -3.00 49.60
CA ASP A 185 27.37 -2.41 50.65
C ASP A 185 27.45 -3.44 51.79
N GLU A 186 28.53 -4.22 51.78
CA GLU A 186 29.07 -4.88 52.96
C GLU A 186 30.07 -3.92 53.64
N THR A 187 29.87 -3.71 54.95
CA THR A 187 30.82 -3.24 55.98
C THR A 187 31.23 -1.75 55.90
N ASP A 188 31.14 -0.96 56.97
CA ASP A 188 31.59 -1.18 58.36
C ASP A 188 30.76 -0.35 59.36
#